data_AF-A0A6V7IUQ1-F1
#
_entry.id   AF-A0A6V7IUQ1-F1
#
_cell.length_a   1.000
_cell.length_b   1.000
_cell.length_c   1.000
_cell.angle_alpha   90.00
_cell.angle_beta   90.00
_cell.angle_gamma   90.00
#
_symmetry.space_group_name_H-M   'P 1'
#
loop_
_entity.id
_entity.type
_entity.pdbx_description
1 polymer ?
#
loop_
_entity_poly.entity_id
_entity_poly.type
_entity_poly.pdbx_seq_one_letter_code
_entity_poly.pdbx_strand_id
1 'polypeptide(L)' 'MNNNKIEEWTAIEILAENKKLQTVYLEHNPISKDPNYRRKIKLLLPWLTQLDATLCR' A
#
# COMPACT_ATOMS: atom_id res chain seq x y z
N MET A 1 0.70 5.73 -7.46
CA MET A 1 2.09 6.22 -7.53
C MET A 1 2.98 5.08 -7.99
N ASN A 2 2.94 4.76 -9.27
CA ASN A 2 3.73 3.65 -9.82
C ASN A 2 5.11 4.16 -10.24
N ASN A 3 6.10 3.27 -10.27
CA ASN A 3 7.49 3.56 -10.67
C ASN A 3 8.23 4.53 -9.73
N ASN A 4 8.06 4.36 -8.42
CA ASN A 4 8.86 5.09 -7.42
C ASN A 4 9.85 4.14 -6.72
N LYS A 5 10.70 4.71 -5.88
CA LYS A 5 11.73 3.98 -5.11
C LYS A 5 11.31 3.76 -3.66
N ILE A 6 10.04 3.44 -3.44
CA ILE A 6 9.55 3.17 -2.08
C ILE A 6 10.08 1.79 -1.68
N GLU A 7 11.05 1.79 -0.78
CA GLU A 7 11.71 0.61 -0.22
C GLU A 7 11.30 0.35 1.24
N GLU A 8 11.03 1.42 1.97
CA GLU A 8 10.77 1.37 3.42
C GLU A 8 9.27 1.41 3.75
N TRP A 9 8.88 0.61 4.73
CA TRP A 9 7.50 0.51 5.20
C TRP A 9 7.02 1.77 5.95
N THR A 10 7.95 2.54 6.52
CA THR A 10 7.66 3.83 7.18
C THR A 10 7.00 4.83 6.23
N ALA A 11 7.28 4.76 4.92
CA ALA A 11 6.61 5.59 3.93
C ALA A 11 5.10 5.27 3.81
N ILE A 12 4.69 4.03 4.09
CA ILE A 12 3.29 3.61 4.10
C ILE A 12 2.60 4.03 5.40
N GLU A 13 3.33 4.07 6.52
CA GLU A 13 2.78 4.52 7.81
C GLU A 13 2.27 5.97 7.74
N ILE A 14 2.91 6.83 6.95
CA ILE A 14 2.44 8.21 6.71
C ILE A 14 1.05 8.21 6.05
N LEU A 15 0.76 7.24 5.18
CA LEU A 15 -0.57 7.11 4.56
C LEU A 15 -1.65 6.74 5.60
N ALA A 16 -1.26 6.21 6.76
CA ALA A 16 -2.18 5.82 7.82
C ALA A 16 -2.92 7.02 8.43
N GLU A 17 -2.40 8.24 8.27
CA GLU A 17 -3.06 9.47 8.75
C GLU A 17 -4.32 9.80 7.93
N ASN A 18 -4.34 9.42 6.65
CA ASN A 18 -5.49 9.67 5.78
C ASN A 18 -6.50 8.52 5.81
N LYS A 19 -7.41 8.55 6.79
CA LYS A 19 -8.49 7.54 6.93
C LYS A 19 -9.52 7.55 5.79
N LYS A 20 -9.50 8.57 4.91
CA LYS A 20 -10.35 8.63 3.71
C LYS A 20 -9.69 7.99 2.48
N LEU A 21 -8.43 7.55 2.58
CA LEU A 21 -7.72 6.90 1.49
C LEU A 21 -8.36 5.56 1.14
N GLN A 22 -8.97 5.46 -0.05
CA GLN A 22 -9.68 4.26 -0.49
C GLN A 22 -8.86 3.39 -1.45
N THR A 23 -8.09 4.02 -2.33
CA THR A 23 -7.36 3.35 -3.40
C THR A 23 -5.90 3.80 -3.38
N VAL A 24 -4.96 2.85 -3.48
CA VAL A 24 -3.55 3.15 -3.66
C VAL A 24 -2.94 2.28 -4.75
N TYR A 25 -2.02 2.86 -5.51
CA TYR A 25 -1.22 2.16 -6.52
C TYR A 25 0.25 2.28 -6.14
N LEU A 26 0.90 1.14 -5.95
CA LEU A 26 2.27 0.98 -5.45
C LEU A 26 3.02 -0.12 -6.21
N GLU A 27 2.39 -0.72 -7.23
CA GLU A 27 3.06 -1.58 -8.19
C GLU A 27 4.33 -0.93 -8.77
N HIS A 28 5.32 -1.77 -9.08
CA HIS A 28 6.66 -1.38 -9.53
C HIS A 28 7.47 -0.54 -8.53
N ASN A 29 7.12 -0.58 -7.24
CA ASN A 29 8.00 -0.15 -6.15
C ASN A 29 8.70 -1.36 -5.52
N PRO A 30 9.91 -1.23 -4.98
CA PRO A 30 10.58 -2.33 -4.28
C PRO A 30 9.74 -3.00 -3.17
N ILE A 31 8.95 -2.23 -2.41
CA ILE A 31 8.02 -2.79 -1.40
C ILE A 31 7.04 -3.81 -1.97
N SER A 32 6.65 -3.70 -3.25
CA SER A 32 5.69 -4.60 -3.89
C SER A 32 6.28 -5.99 -4.15
N LYS A 33 7.59 -6.18 -3.97
CA LYS A 33 8.28 -7.46 -4.09
C LYS A 33 8.24 -8.29 -2.80
N ASP A 34 7.80 -7.71 -1.68
CA ASP A 34 7.65 -8.44 -0.42
C ASP A 34 6.54 -9.51 -0.58
N PRO A 35 6.78 -10.80 -0.26
CA PRO A 35 5.75 -11.84 -0.34
C PRO A 35 4.50 -11.54 0.51
N ASN A 36 4.66 -10.78 1.60
CA ASN A 36 3.59 -10.37 2.51
C ASN A 36 3.05 -8.99 2.19
N TYR A 37 3.43 -8.39 1.05
CA TYR A 37 3.11 -7.02 0.67
C TYR A 37 1.65 -6.64 0.92
N ARG A 38 0.71 -7.37 0.31
CA ARG A 38 -0.73 -7.12 0.46
C ARG A 38 -1.22 -7.24 1.90
N ARG A 39 -0.71 -8.24 2.63
CA ARG A 39 -1.10 -8.48 4.02
C ARG A 39 -0.63 -7.33 4.91
N LYS A 40 0.61 -6.88 4.74
CA LYS A 40 1.17 -5.74 5.48
C LYS A 40 0.45 -4.44 5.17
N ILE A 41 0.13 -4.16 3.89
CA ILE A 41 -0.69 -2.98 3.52
C ILE A 41 -2.04 -2.99 4.25
N LYS A 42 -2.74 -4.13 4.30
CA LYS A 42 -4.04 -4.23 5.01
C LYS A 42 -3.93 -4.04 6.52
N LEU A 43 -2.83 -4.50 7.13
CA LEU A 43 -2.59 -4.30 8.56
C LEU A 43 -2.33 -2.82 8.88
N LEU A 44 -1.62 -2.11 8.01
CA LEU A 44 -1.32 -0.68 8.18
C LEU A 44 -2.50 0.22 7.80
N LEU A 45 -3.22 -0.13 6.74
CA LEU A 45 -4.30 0.64 6.13
C LEU A 45 -5.61 -0.19 6.05
N PRO A 46 -6.24 -0.55 7.19
CA PRO A 46 -7.40 -1.44 7.23
C PRO A 46 -8.66 -0.88 6.55
N TRP A 47 -8.73 0.44 6.30
CA TRP A 47 -9.84 1.08 5.59
C TRP A 47 -9.65 1.14 4.06
N LEU A 48 -8.51 0.67 3.55
CA LEU A 48 -8.22 0.67 2.11
C LEU A 48 -9.11 -0.36 1.39
N THR A 49 -9.83 0.07 0.37
CA THR A 49 -10.73 -0.79 -0.42
C THR A 49 -10.04 -1.38 -1.65
N GLN A 50 -9.05 -0.67 -2.21
CA GLN A 50 -8.35 -1.10 -3.41
C GLN A 50 -6.83 -0.91 -3.31
N LEU A 51 -6.11 -1.93 -3.77
CA LEU A 51 -4.67 -1.94 -3.92
C LEU A 51 -4.30 -2.48 -5.30
N ASP A 52 -3.50 -1.71 -6.05
CA ASP A 52 -2.98 -2.06 -7.38
C ASP A 52 -4.09 -2.57 -8.32
N ALA A 53 -5.11 -1.74 -8.54
CA ALA A 53 -6.30 -2.03 -9.35
C ALA A 53 -7.18 -3.23 -8.91
N THR A 54 -6.92 -3.83 -7.75
CA THR A 54 -7.72 -4.96 -7.23
C THR A 54 -8.31 -4.67 -5.86
N LEU A 55 -9.37 -5.40 -5.50
CA LEU A 55 -10.04 -5.25 -4.20
C LEU A 55 -9.22 -5.83 -3.04
N CYS A 56 -9.17 -5.09 -1.94
CA CYS A 56 -8.70 -5.56 -0.64
C CYS A 56 -9.79 -6.44 0.00
N ARG A 57 -9.75 -7.76 -0.25
CA ARG A 57 -10.67 -8.74 0.36
C ARG A 57 -10.32 -9.13 1.81
#